data_AF-A0A2K6EPX0-F1
#
_entry.id   AF-A0A2K6EPX0-F1
#
_cell.length_a   1.000
_cell.length_b   1.000
_cell.length_c   1.000
_cell.angle_alpha   90.00
_cell.angle_beta   90.00
_cell.angle_gamma   90.00
#
_symmetry.space_group_name_H-M   'P 1'
#
loop_
_entity.id
_entity.type
_entity.pdbx_description
1 polymer ?
#
loop_
_entity_poly.entity_id
_entity_poly.type
_entity_poly.pdbx_seq_one_letter_code
_entity_poly.pdbx_strand_id
1 'polypeptide(L)'
;MLFSLRELVQWLGFATFEIFVHLLALLVFSVLLALRVDGLVPGLSWWNVFVPFFAADGLSTYFTTIVSVRLFQDGEKRLAVLRLFWVLTVLSLKFVFEMLLCQKLVEQTRELWFGLITSPVFILLQLLMIRACRVN
;
A
#
# COMPACT_ATOMS: atom_id res chain seq x y z
N MET A 1 20.72 4.23 -11.10
CA MET A 1 19.93 3.26 -11.88
C MET A 1 18.57 3.17 -11.23
N LEU A 2 17.57 3.80 -11.85
CA LEU A 2 16.17 3.64 -11.43
C LEU A 2 15.77 2.21 -11.77
N PHE A 3 15.35 1.44 -10.77
CA PHE A 3 14.88 0.05 -10.90
C PHE A 3 13.97 -0.10 -12.12
N SER A 4 14.22 -1.13 -12.94
CA SER A 4 13.33 -1.42 -14.07
C SER A 4 11.93 -1.74 -13.52
N LEU A 5 10.88 -1.16 -14.11
CA LEU A 5 9.48 -1.45 -13.74
C LEU A 5 9.19 -2.96 -13.68
N ARG A 6 9.90 -3.76 -14.50
CA ARG A 6 9.80 -5.23 -14.48
C ARG A 6 10.38 -5.84 -13.21
N GLU A 7 11.50 -5.35 -12.72
CA GLU A 7 12.12 -5.82 -11.47
C GLU A 7 11.23 -5.46 -10.28
N LEU A 8 10.68 -4.24 -10.25
CA LEU A 8 9.75 -3.83 -9.20
C LEU A 8 8.46 -4.67 -9.22
N VAL A 9 7.90 -4.93 -10.40
CA VAL A 9 6.74 -5.82 -10.57
C VAL A 9 7.05 -7.26 -10.10
N GLN A 10 8.26 -7.75 -10.38
CA GLN A 10 8.70 -9.09 -9.99
C GLN A 10 9.00 -9.20 -8.48
N TRP A 11 9.46 -8.11 -7.86
CA TRP A 11 9.81 -8.04 -6.43
C TRP A 11 8.61 -7.73 -5.54
N LEU A 12 7.75 -6.82 -5.96
CA LEU A 12 6.52 -6.48 -5.24
C LEU A 12 5.44 -7.55 -5.49
N GLY A 13 5.48 -8.21 -6.65
CA GLY A 13 4.45 -9.15 -7.10
C GLY A 13 3.19 -8.45 -7.61
N PHE A 14 3.19 -7.12 -7.66
CA PHE A 14 2.08 -6.29 -8.12
C PHE A 14 2.09 -6.13 -9.64
N ALA A 15 0.91 -6.10 -10.25
CA ALA A 15 0.75 -5.77 -11.66
C ALA A 15 1.04 -4.28 -11.92
N THR A 16 1.46 -3.96 -13.15
CA THR A 16 1.67 -2.57 -13.59
C THR A 16 0.42 -1.70 -13.38
N PHE A 17 -0.76 -2.30 -13.48
CA PHE A 17 -2.04 -1.64 -13.20
C PHE A 17 -2.19 -1.24 -11.74
N GLU A 18 -1.80 -2.09 -10.79
CA GLU A 18 -1.90 -1.77 -9.35
C GLU A 18 -0.98 -0.60 -8.99
N ILE A 19 0.22 -0.54 -9.59
CA ILE A 19 1.14 0.60 -9.45
C ILE A 19 0.49 1.89 -9.98
N PHE A 20 -0.17 1.81 -11.13
CA PHE A 20 -0.87 2.95 -11.71
C PHE A 20 -2.04 3.43 -10.84
N VAL A 21 -2.83 2.51 -10.27
CA VAL A 21 -3.91 2.82 -9.33
C VAL A 21 -3.38 3.51 -8.07
N HIS A 22 -2.27 3.03 -7.51
CA HIS A 22 -1.64 3.68 -6.35
C HIS A 22 -1.08 5.06 -6.69
N LEU A 23 -0.51 5.25 -7.89
CA LEU A 23 -0.04 6.55 -8.35
C LEU A 23 -1.21 7.55 -8.51
N LEU A 24 -2.32 7.10 -9.09
CA LEU A 24 -3.53 7.89 -9.23
C LEU A 24 -4.08 8.28 -7.86
N ALA A 25 -4.15 7.33 -6.92
CA ALA A 25 -4.59 7.59 -5.56
C ALA A 25 -3.69 8.60 -4.83
N LEU A 26 -2.37 8.54 -5.04
CA LEU A 26 -1.42 9.50 -4.49
C LEU A 26 -1.63 10.91 -5.06
N LEU A 27 -1.94 11.02 -6.35
CA LEU A 27 -2.27 12.30 -6.99
C LEU A 27 -3.57 12.88 -6.44
N VAL A 28 -4.62 12.06 -6.32
CA VAL A 28 -5.89 12.50 -5.73
C VAL A 28 -5.69 12.90 -4.27
N PHE A 29 -4.94 12.11 -3.50
CA PHE A 29 -4.60 12.44 -2.11
C PHE A 29 -3.84 13.76 -1.99
N SER A 30 -2.84 14.03 -2.84
CA SER A 30 -2.07 15.28 -2.76
C SER A 30 -2.93 16.50 -3.03
N VAL A 31 -3.89 16.41 -3.96
CA VAL A 31 -4.89 17.45 -4.22
C VAL A 31 -5.82 17.64 -3.02
N LEU A 32 -6.37 16.56 -2.44
CA LEU A 32 -7.22 16.67 -1.24
C LEU A 32 -6.45 17.23 -0.03
N LEU A 33 -5.18 16.85 0.13
CA LEU A 33 -4.32 17.34 1.19
C LEU A 33 -4.08 18.85 1.04
N ALA A 34 -3.76 19.32 -0.16
CA ALA A 34 -3.58 20.75 -0.45
C ALA A 34 -4.86 21.54 -0.15
N LEU A 35 -6.02 21.05 -0.61
CA LEU A 35 -7.32 21.67 -0.34
C LEU A 35 -7.65 21.72 1.17
N ARG A 36 -7.23 20.71 1.94
CA ARG A 36 -7.41 20.68 3.39
C ARG A 36 -6.53 21.71 4.10
N VAL A 37 -5.27 21.85 3.67
CA VAL A 37 -4.28 22.78 4.24
C VAL A 37 -4.68 24.23 3.98
N ASP A 38 -5.19 24.53 2.78
CA ASP A 38 -5.67 25.87 2.42
C ASP A 38 -7.00 26.23 3.09
N GLY A 39 -7.64 25.29 3.81
CA GLY A 39 -8.88 25.53 4.55
C GLY A 39 -10.09 25.82 3.67
N LEU A 40 -10.01 25.56 2.36
CA LEU A 40 -11.06 25.88 1.38
C LEU A 40 -12.37 25.11 1.63
N VAL A 41 -12.31 23.95 2.29
CA VAL A 41 -13.47 23.10 2.57
C VAL A 41 -13.65 22.93 4.09
N PRO A 42 -14.45 23.81 4.74
CA PRO A 42 -14.75 23.70 6.15
C PRO A 42 -15.63 22.45 6.39
N GLY A 43 -15.04 21.38 6.93
CA GLY A 43 -15.72 20.11 7.21
C GLY A 43 -15.06 18.89 6.59
N LEU A 44 -13.96 19.06 5.83
CA LEU A 44 -13.22 17.93 5.30
C LEU A 44 -12.50 17.18 6.44
N SER A 45 -13.03 16.02 6.83
CA SER A 45 -12.41 15.14 7.81
C SER A 45 -11.12 14.55 7.27
N TRP A 46 -10.14 14.29 8.13
CA TRP A 46 -8.92 13.59 7.73
C TRP A 46 -9.23 12.21 7.12
N TRP A 47 -10.28 11.54 7.61
CA TRP A 47 -10.80 10.31 7.03
C TRP A 47 -11.10 10.45 5.53
N ASN A 48 -11.73 11.55 5.10
CA ASN A 48 -12.05 11.79 3.69
C ASN A 48 -10.81 12.01 2.83
N VAL A 49 -9.75 12.59 3.39
CA VAL A 49 -8.47 12.77 2.69
C VAL A 49 -7.82 11.41 2.39
N PHE A 50 -7.96 10.43 3.28
CA PHE A 50 -7.37 9.09 3.13
C PHE A 50 -8.24 8.10 2.32
N VAL A 51 -9.52 8.42 2.02
CA VAL A 51 -10.41 7.57 1.20
C VAL A 51 -9.79 7.09 -0.12
N PRO A 52 -9.09 7.93 -0.92
CA PRO A 52 -8.48 7.49 -2.18
C PRO A 52 -7.44 6.39 -1.98
N PHE A 53 -6.68 6.43 -0.89
CA PHE A 53 -5.69 5.40 -0.57
C PHE A 53 -6.35 4.08 -0.17
N PHE A 54 -7.39 4.12 0.66
CA PHE A 54 -8.17 2.93 1.03
C PHE A 54 -8.87 2.29 -0.17
N ALA A 55 -9.41 3.11 -1.08
CA ALA A 55 -10.02 2.62 -2.31
C ALA A 55 -9.00 1.92 -3.21
N ALA A 56 -7.78 2.49 -3.34
CA ALA A 56 -6.70 1.85 -4.09
C ALA A 56 -6.22 0.55 -3.46
N ASP A 57 -6.08 0.50 -2.14
CA ASP A 57 -5.69 -0.72 -1.41
C ASP A 57 -6.72 -1.85 -1.56
N GLY A 58 -8.02 -1.50 -1.46
CA GLY A 58 -9.12 -2.43 -1.70
C GLY A 58 -9.15 -2.95 -3.14
N LEU A 59 -8.94 -2.09 -4.14
CA LEU A 59 -8.92 -2.49 -5.55
C LEU A 59 -7.71 -3.40 -5.85
N SER A 60 -6.54 -3.09 -5.29
CA SER A 60 -5.34 -3.95 -5.40
C SER A 60 -5.56 -5.31 -4.74
N THR A 61 -6.17 -5.36 -3.55
CA THR A 61 -6.52 -6.62 -2.88
C THR A 61 -7.48 -7.47 -3.71
N TYR A 62 -8.50 -6.85 -4.31
CA TYR A 62 -9.46 -7.51 -5.18
C TYR A 62 -8.78 -8.11 -6.43
N PHE A 63 -7.92 -7.34 -7.09
CA PHE A 63 -7.21 -7.79 -8.28
C PHE A 63 -6.26 -8.96 -7.97
N THR A 64 -5.44 -8.83 -6.92
CA THR A 64 -4.53 -9.88 -6.46
C THR A 64 -5.29 -11.17 -6.10
N THR A 65 -6.47 -11.05 -5.50
CA THR A 65 -7.33 -12.21 -5.18
C THR A 65 -7.77 -12.94 -6.46
N ILE A 66 -8.26 -12.21 -7.47
CA ILE A 66 -8.69 -12.80 -8.75
C ILE A 66 -7.55 -13.54 -9.46
N VAL A 67 -6.38 -12.89 -9.55
CA VAL A 67 -5.20 -13.48 -10.21
C VAL A 67 -4.81 -14.79 -9.52
N SER A 68 -4.92 -14.84 -8.20
CA SER A 68 -4.54 -16.02 -7.44
C SER A 68 -5.55 -17.15 -7.53
N VAL A 69 -6.85 -16.84 -7.65
CA VAL A 69 -7.89 -17.85 -7.95
C VAL A 69 -7.63 -18.48 -9.32
N ARG A 70 -7.27 -17.69 -10.35
CA ARG A 70 -6.91 -18.22 -11.67
C ARG A 70 -5.68 -19.11 -11.62
N LEU A 71 -4.62 -18.66 -10.94
CA LEU A 71 -3.38 -19.42 -10.81
C LEU A 71 -3.55 -20.73 -10.02
N PHE A 72 -4.55 -20.79 -9.12
CA PHE A 72 -4.93 -22.01 -8.43
C PHE A 72 -5.59 -23.05 -9.36
N GLN A 73 -6.31 -22.60 -10.39
CA GLN A 73 -6.92 -23.47 -11.41
C GLN A 73 -5.87 -24.05 -12.37
N ASP A 74 -4.78 -23.32 -12.64
CA ASP A 74 -3.71 -23.73 -13.56
C ASP A 74 -2.70 -24.75 -12.96
N GLY A 75 -2.86 -25.15 -11.69
CA GLY A 75 -2.12 -26.27 -11.09
C GLY A 75 -0.88 -25.90 -10.24
N GLU A 76 -0.40 -24.66 -10.29
CA GLU A 76 0.76 -24.14 -9.54
C GLU A 76 0.38 -23.61 -8.13
N LYS A 77 -0.35 -24.42 -7.35
CA LYS A 77 -1.03 -23.99 -6.11
C LYS A 77 -0.09 -23.39 -5.05
N ARG A 78 1.12 -23.95 -4.88
CA ARG A 78 2.01 -23.57 -3.78
C ARG A 78 2.68 -22.22 -4.01
N LEU A 79 3.10 -21.94 -5.24
CA LEU A 79 3.70 -20.67 -5.63
C LEU A 79 2.66 -19.53 -5.60
N ALA A 80 1.45 -19.82 -6.09
CA ALA A 80 0.33 -18.89 -6.09
C ALA A 80 -0.05 -18.41 -4.69
N VAL A 81 -0.23 -19.36 -3.76
CA VAL A 81 -0.60 -19.05 -2.36
C VAL A 81 0.50 -18.26 -1.66
N LEU A 82 1.77 -18.61 -1.89
CA LEU A 82 2.90 -17.92 -1.27
C LEU A 82 3.05 -16.48 -1.79
N ARG A 83 2.79 -16.27 -3.09
CA ARG A 83 2.72 -14.93 -3.69
C ARG A 83 1.55 -14.11 -3.14
N LEU A 84 0.34 -14.69 -3.07
CA LEU A 84 -0.83 -13.98 -2.54
C LEU A 84 -0.62 -13.61 -1.08
N PHE A 85 -0.12 -14.54 -0.26
CA PHE A 85 0.18 -14.30 1.14
C PHE A 85 1.19 -13.17 1.31
N TRP A 86 2.22 -13.12 0.45
CA TRP A 86 3.18 -12.01 0.45
C TRP A 86 2.53 -10.67 0.13
N VAL A 87 1.79 -10.59 -0.99
CA VAL A 87 1.14 -9.33 -1.41
C VAL A 87 0.13 -8.85 -0.37
N LEU A 88 -0.65 -9.76 0.21
CA LEU A 88 -1.59 -9.47 1.29
C LEU A 88 -0.86 -8.96 2.56
N THR A 89 0.28 -9.54 2.90
CA THR A 89 1.09 -9.06 4.04
C THR A 89 1.64 -7.65 3.79
N VAL A 90 2.09 -7.36 2.56
CA VAL A 90 2.55 -6.02 2.16
C VAL A 90 1.40 -4.99 2.21
N LEU A 91 0.25 -5.32 1.63
CA LEU A 91 -0.94 -4.46 1.63
C LEU A 91 -1.43 -4.20 3.06
N SER A 92 -1.52 -5.24 3.90
CA SER A 92 -1.94 -5.06 5.28
C SER A 92 -0.98 -4.19 6.11
N LEU A 93 0.33 -4.33 5.94
CA LEU A 93 1.30 -3.43 6.58
C LEU A 93 1.14 -1.98 6.10
N LYS A 94 0.92 -1.77 4.80
CA LYS A 94 0.66 -0.44 4.23
C LYS A 94 -0.64 0.16 4.78
N PHE A 95 -1.70 -0.63 4.84
CA PHE A 95 -2.99 -0.22 5.40
C PHE A 95 -2.88 0.16 6.88
N VAL A 96 -2.16 -0.64 7.69
CA VAL A 96 -1.91 -0.33 9.11
C VAL A 96 -1.15 0.99 9.27
N PHE A 97 -0.15 1.25 8.42
CA PHE A 97 0.56 2.53 8.39
C PHE A 97 -0.37 3.71 8.07
N GLU A 98 -1.21 3.58 7.03
CA GLU A 98 -2.18 4.62 6.65
C GLU A 98 -3.21 4.89 7.75
N MET A 99 -3.70 3.84 8.42
CA MET A 99 -4.60 3.94 9.56
C MET A 99 -3.95 4.64 10.76
N LEU A 100 -2.72 4.27 11.11
CA LEU A 100 -1.95 4.90 12.19
C LEU A 100 -1.67 6.38 11.90
N LEU A 101 -1.38 6.71 10.64
CA LEU A 101 -1.24 8.10 10.20
C LEU A 101 -2.56 8.87 10.34
N CYS A 102 -3.67 8.30 9.85
CA CYS A 102 -4.99 8.93 9.95
C CYS A 102 -5.38 9.21 11.40
N GLN A 103 -5.16 8.24 12.31
CA GLN A 103 -5.39 8.45 13.74
C GLN A 103 -4.54 9.57 14.31
N LYS A 104 -3.24 9.63 13.98
CA LYS A 104 -2.38 10.72 14.47
C LYS A 104 -2.80 12.09 13.95
N LEU A 105 -3.26 12.20 12.70
CA LEU A 105 -3.72 13.47 12.13
C LEU A 105 -5.09 13.91 12.67
N VAL A 106 -6.01 12.98 12.93
CA VAL A 106 -7.33 13.26 13.52
C VAL A 106 -7.20 13.72 14.97
N GLU A 107 -6.42 12.99 15.75
CA GLU A 107 -6.48 13.06 17.20
C GLU A 107 -5.43 14.04 17.75
N GLN A 108 -4.53 14.54 16.88
CA GLN A 108 -3.44 15.47 17.21
C GLN A 108 -2.65 15.02 18.46
N THR A 109 -2.67 13.70 18.73
CA THR A 109 -2.20 13.12 19.98
C THR A 109 -0.67 13.13 19.96
N ARG A 110 -0.12 14.02 20.77
CA ARG A 110 1.31 14.28 20.96
C ARG A 110 2.10 13.05 21.45
N GLU A 111 1.41 12.01 21.93
CA GLU A 111 1.96 10.82 22.57
C GLU A 111 2.28 9.65 21.61
N LEU A 112 1.79 9.65 20.36
CA LEU A 112 2.20 8.61 19.41
C LEU A 112 3.60 8.91 18.87
N TRP A 113 4.59 8.21 19.41
CA TRP A 113 5.98 8.24 18.96
C TRP A 113 6.05 7.96 17.45
N PHE A 114 6.70 8.86 16.71
CA PHE A 114 6.92 8.71 15.26
C PHE A 114 7.54 7.36 14.92
N GLY A 115 8.38 6.81 15.79
CA GLY A 115 8.98 5.48 15.65
C GLY A 115 7.96 4.34 15.51
N LEU A 116 6.86 4.38 16.26
CA LEU A 116 5.82 3.34 16.20
C LEU A 116 5.05 3.39 14.87
N ILE A 117 4.80 4.60 14.35
CA ILE A 117 4.13 4.80 13.06
C ILE A 117 5.04 4.40 11.92
N THR A 118 6.35 4.67 11.98
CA THR A 118 7.28 4.25 10.92
C THR A 118 7.63 2.76 10.97
N SER A 119 7.35 2.06 12.07
CA SER A 119 7.72 0.65 12.27
C SER A 119 7.21 -0.28 11.15
N PRO A 120 5.94 -0.23 10.71
CA PRO A 120 5.45 -1.03 9.59
C PRO A 120 6.21 -0.78 8.28
N VAL A 121 6.63 0.47 8.03
CA VAL A 121 7.41 0.84 6.83
C VAL A 121 8.82 0.24 6.91
N PHE A 122 9.45 0.29 8.08
CA PHE A 122 10.76 -0.33 8.29
C PHE A 122 10.72 -1.85 8.11
N ILE A 123 9.70 -2.52 8.66
CA ILE A 123 9.49 -3.97 8.49
C ILE A 123 9.28 -4.29 7.01
N LEU A 124 8.46 -3.49 6.31
CA LEU A 124 8.24 -3.65 4.87
C LEU A 124 9.54 -3.52 4.08
N LEU A 125 10.38 -2.54 4.40
CA LEU A 125 11.68 -2.32 3.73
C LEU A 125 12.65 -3.50 3.95
N GLN A 126 12.69 -4.04 5.17
CA GLN A 126 13.50 -5.22 5.49
C GLN A 126 13.01 -6.47 4.74
N LEU A 127 11.69 -6.69 4.69
CA LEU A 127 11.09 -7.78 3.92
C LEU A 127 11.43 -7.69 2.43
N LEU A 128 11.37 -6.49 1.85
CA LEU A 128 11.78 -6.25 0.46
C LEU A 128 13.27 -6.54 0.24
N MET A 129 14.13 -6.15 1.18
CA MET A 129 15.57 -6.43 1.10
C MET A 129 15.88 -7.94 1.13
N ILE A 130 15.20 -8.71 1.99
CA ILE A 130 15.39 -10.17 2.05
C ILE A 130 14.95 -10.83 0.73
N ARG A 131 13.84 -10.37 0.15
CA ARG A 131 13.34 -10.88 -1.13
C ARG A 131 14.27 -10.52 -2.28
N ALA A 132 14.82 -9.30 -2.29
CA ALA A 132 15.85 -8.87 -3.25
C ALA A 132 17.02 -9.85 -3.33
N CYS A 133 17.52 -10.29 -2.17
CA CYS A 133 18.65 -11.23 -2.08
C CYS A 133 18.30 -12.66 -2.51
N ARG A 134 17.01 -13.03 -2.52
CA ARG A 134 16.53 -14.39 -2.90
C ARG A 134 16.17 -14.52 -4.38
N VAL A 135 16.00 -13.41 -5.10
CA VAL A 135 15.55 -13.36 -6.50
C VAL A 135 16.72 -13.26 -7.49
N ASN A 136 17.96 -13.16 -6.99
CA ASN A 136 19.20 -13.25 -7.77
C ASN A 136 19.70 -14.70 -7.81
#